data_AF-A0A1Y1V0Y4-F1
#
_entry.id   AF-A0A1Y1V0Y4-F1
#
_cell.length_a   1.000
_cell.length_b   1.000
_cell.length_c   1.000
_cell.angle_alpha   90.00
_cell.angle_beta   90.00
_cell.angle_gamma   90.00
#
_symmetry.space_group_name_H-M   'P 1'
#
loop_
_entity.id
_entity.type
_entity.pdbx_description
1 polymer ?
#
loop_
_entity_poly.entity_id
_entity_poly.type
_entity_poly.pdbx_seq_one_letter_code
_entity_poly.pdbx_strand_id
1 'polypeptide(L)'
;MIPDIKGKRENIKELIKNNEMKKFEAYVIQNKIPLTEFNTEKFDILIFSIEHNISLKWIKFIVKLGPYYNFNYNIKIINKPSYGTPTSLDTDYYKSPLTVAIDHQRFDIADYLQENGAKLFTDWVIRSRSQKYKTHIDILEYLYRNKNLNDNTLSYLYSEQSHTNNIYSLKINAVEEAIRLDETDMAKAVIETFHLPIKKNWYCIALKSGNSTMMEYMLENDPRDIDQVISQLNEIIYNENLNKEAFIKATEIKNKDIATVLRRIYAAKNFNYVVNNISEKLINLNI
;
A
#
# COMPACT_ATOMS: atom_id res chain seq x y z
N MET A 1 -14.98 18.56 -39.37
CA MET A 1 -13.95 17.50 -39.35
C MET A 1 -13.60 17.26 -37.89
N ILE A 2 -13.83 16.05 -37.35
CA ILE A 2 -13.46 15.73 -35.97
C ILE A 2 -11.92 15.63 -35.94
N PRO A 3 -11.22 16.39 -35.09
CA PRO A 3 -9.77 16.28 -35.00
C PRO A 3 -9.38 14.83 -34.65
N ASP A 4 -8.40 14.26 -35.35
CA ASP A 4 -7.84 12.94 -34.99
C ASP A 4 -6.98 13.05 -33.71
N ILE A 5 -7.64 13.19 -32.56
CA ILE A 5 -7.00 13.31 -31.25
C ILE A 5 -6.14 12.08 -30.95
N LYS A 6 -6.56 10.88 -31.42
CA LYS A 6 -5.84 9.63 -31.20
C LYS A 6 -4.48 9.64 -31.90
N GLY A 7 -4.45 9.94 -33.19
CA GLY A 7 -3.18 10.04 -33.94
C GLY A 7 -2.26 11.13 -33.37
N LYS A 8 -2.82 12.28 -32.98
CA LYS A 8 -2.04 13.35 -32.35
C LYS A 8 -1.46 12.95 -30.98
N ARG A 9 -2.21 12.20 -30.17
CA ARG A 9 -1.73 11.66 -28.89
C ARG A 9 -0.56 10.69 -29.08
N GLU A 10 -0.63 9.79 -30.06
CA GLU A 10 0.47 8.86 -30.33
C GLU A 10 1.73 9.59 -30.81
N ASN A 11 1.61 10.63 -31.64
CA ASN A 11 2.74 11.48 -32.00
C ASN A 11 3.39 12.13 -30.77
N ILE A 12 2.59 12.68 -29.85
CA ILE A 12 3.10 13.26 -28.60
C ILE A 12 3.86 12.24 -27.75
N LYS A 13 3.31 11.03 -27.60
CA LYS A 13 3.98 9.95 -26.86
C LYS A 13 5.34 9.64 -27.47
N GLU A 14 5.42 9.58 -28.80
CA GLU A 14 6.68 9.29 -29.49
C GLU A 14 7.72 10.39 -29.28
N LEU A 15 7.31 11.67 -29.33
CA LEU A 15 8.20 12.80 -29.04
C LEU A 15 8.73 12.79 -27.60
N ILE A 16 7.89 12.38 -26.64
CA ILE A 16 8.27 12.21 -25.24
C ILE A 16 9.27 11.06 -25.09
N LYS A 17 8.98 9.88 -25.65
CA LYS A 17 9.88 8.72 -25.60
C LYS A 17 11.27 9.01 -26.19
N ASN A 18 11.31 9.77 -27.27
CA ASN A 18 12.55 10.15 -27.96
C ASN A 18 13.23 11.39 -27.36
N ASN A 19 12.69 11.97 -26.29
CA ASN A 19 13.21 13.16 -25.62
C ASN A 19 13.41 14.37 -26.58
N GLU A 20 12.51 14.53 -27.56
CA GLU A 20 12.62 15.55 -28.62
C GLU A 20 11.91 16.89 -28.27
N MET A 21 12.44 17.66 -27.30
CA MET A 21 11.73 18.83 -26.70
C MET A 21 11.24 19.84 -27.72
N LYS A 22 12.13 20.22 -28.62
CA LYS A 22 11.88 21.30 -29.57
C LYS A 22 10.77 20.90 -30.55
N LYS A 23 10.73 19.63 -30.94
CA LYS A 23 9.68 19.08 -31.80
C LYS A 23 8.37 18.98 -31.04
N PHE A 24 8.39 18.56 -29.77
CA PHE A 24 7.20 18.57 -28.91
C PHE A 24 6.61 19.98 -28.76
N GLU A 25 7.42 20.97 -28.41
CA GLU A 25 7.00 22.36 -28.28
C GLU A 25 6.42 22.92 -29.59
N ALA A 26 7.13 22.74 -30.71
CA ALA A 26 6.65 23.16 -32.03
C ALA A 26 5.32 22.48 -32.37
N TYR A 27 5.18 21.19 -32.08
CA TYR A 27 3.96 20.42 -32.33
C TYR A 27 2.77 20.98 -31.56
N VAL A 28 2.93 21.25 -30.26
CA VAL A 28 1.85 21.78 -29.42
C VAL A 28 1.44 23.19 -29.86
N ILE A 29 2.40 24.06 -30.14
CA ILE A 29 2.15 25.44 -30.61
C ILE A 29 1.43 25.44 -31.97
N GLN A 30 1.93 24.65 -32.93
CA GLN A 30 1.39 24.62 -34.29
C GLN A 30 -0.04 24.07 -34.32
N ASN A 31 -0.34 23.06 -33.50
CA ASN A 31 -1.65 22.41 -33.51
C ASN A 31 -2.72 23.20 -32.73
N LYS A 32 -2.33 24.16 -31.86
CA LYS A 32 -3.26 24.97 -31.04
C LYS A 32 -4.28 24.14 -30.25
N ILE A 33 -3.91 22.92 -29.86
CA ILE A 33 -4.75 22.03 -29.06
C ILE A 33 -4.28 22.11 -27.61
N PRO A 34 -5.15 22.44 -26.64
CA PRO A 34 -4.82 22.39 -25.23
C PRO A 34 -4.32 21.00 -24.83
N LEU A 35 -3.27 20.91 -24.00
CA LEU A 35 -2.69 19.61 -23.63
C LEU A 35 -3.71 18.68 -22.94
N THR A 36 -4.72 19.24 -22.27
CA THR A 36 -5.80 18.46 -21.64
C THR A 36 -6.62 17.63 -22.61
N GLU A 37 -6.76 18.06 -23.87
CA GLU A 37 -7.52 17.30 -24.88
C GLU A 37 -6.85 15.94 -25.17
N PHE A 38 -5.56 15.79 -24.85
CA PHE A 38 -4.87 14.51 -24.97
C PHE A 38 -5.10 13.60 -23.78
N ASN A 39 -5.51 14.12 -22.62
CA ASN A 39 -5.74 13.31 -21.43
C ASN A 39 -7.03 12.48 -21.55
N THR A 40 -7.05 11.32 -20.91
CA THR A 40 -8.20 10.41 -20.80
C THR A 40 -8.21 9.80 -19.39
N GLU A 41 -9.26 9.06 -19.05
CA GLU A 41 -9.33 8.28 -17.79
C GLU A 41 -8.13 7.34 -17.55
N LYS A 42 -7.42 6.96 -18.62
CA LYS A 42 -6.35 5.96 -18.65
C LYS A 42 -5.00 6.49 -19.12
N PHE A 43 -4.94 7.78 -19.46
CA PHE A 43 -3.72 8.38 -20.00
C PHE A 43 -3.67 9.85 -19.60
N ASP A 44 -2.56 10.26 -19.03
CA ASP A 44 -2.28 11.65 -18.72
C ASP A 44 -0.86 12.00 -19.19
N ILE A 45 -0.73 13.11 -19.91
CA ILE A 45 0.54 13.50 -20.53
C ILE A 45 1.62 13.83 -19.50
N LEU A 46 1.25 14.42 -18.36
CA LEU A 46 2.20 14.74 -17.28
C LEU A 46 2.71 13.45 -16.65
N ILE A 47 1.80 12.56 -16.24
CA ILE A 47 2.17 11.24 -15.71
C ILE A 47 3.06 10.47 -16.69
N PHE A 48 2.64 10.38 -17.96
CA PHE A 48 3.41 9.67 -18.99
C PHE A 48 4.82 10.26 -19.18
N SER A 49 4.97 11.59 -19.06
CA SER A 49 6.27 12.24 -19.16
C SER A 49 7.19 11.90 -17.99
N ILE A 50 6.64 11.80 -16.77
CA ILE A 50 7.40 11.40 -15.58
C ILE A 50 7.91 9.95 -15.74
N GLU A 51 7.05 9.03 -16.21
CA GLU A 51 7.41 7.62 -16.46
C GLU A 51 8.52 7.46 -17.50
N HIS A 52 8.60 8.37 -18.45
CA HIS A 52 9.64 8.38 -19.49
C HIS A 52 10.86 9.24 -19.13
N ASN A 53 11.10 9.46 -17.83
CA ASN A 53 12.28 10.12 -17.29
C ASN A 53 12.57 11.51 -17.92
N ILE A 54 11.51 12.25 -18.25
CA ILE A 54 11.63 13.58 -18.82
C ILE A 54 12.21 14.57 -17.80
N SER A 55 13.03 15.53 -18.26
CA SER A 55 13.66 16.52 -17.38
C SER A 55 12.65 17.41 -16.63
N LEU A 56 12.99 17.89 -15.43
CA LEU A 56 12.14 18.83 -14.67
C LEU A 56 11.76 20.08 -15.48
N LYS A 57 12.65 20.58 -16.35
CA LYS A 57 12.37 21.73 -17.24
C LYS A 57 11.17 21.46 -18.15
N TRP A 58 11.07 20.26 -18.72
CA TRP A 58 9.93 19.88 -19.54
C TRP A 58 8.68 19.67 -18.71
N ILE A 59 8.79 19.08 -17.52
CA ILE A 59 7.64 18.93 -16.62
C ILE A 59 7.04 20.29 -16.31
N LYS A 60 7.88 21.29 -15.98
CA LYS A 60 7.45 22.69 -15.81
C LYS A 60 6.77 23.26 -17.06
N PHE A 61 7.28 22.94 -18.25
CA PHE A 61 6.67 23.36 -19.52
C PHE A 61 5.29 22.72 -19.76
N ILE A 62 5.16 21.39 -19.55
CA ILE A 62 3.90 20.66 -19.68
C ILE A 62 2.87 21.19 -18.68
N VAL A 63 3.27 21.40 -17.43
CA VAL A 63 2.41 21.98 -16.38
C VAL A 63 1.94 23.38 -16.75
N LYS A 64 2.83 24.23 -17.30
CA LYS A 64 2.47 25.58 -17.74
C LYS A 64 1.45 25.60 -18.88
N LEU A 65 1.50 24.61 -19.77
CA LEU A 65 0.59 24.52 -20.93
C LEU A 65 -0.69 23.72 -20.64
N GLY A 66 -0.69 22.89 -19.60
CA GLY A 66 -1.84 22.10 -19.19
C GLY A 66 -2.69 22.85 -18.15
N PRO A 67 -4.03 22.78 -18.23
CA PRO A 67 -4.92 23.37 -17.22
C PRO A 67 -5.08 22.46 -16.00
N TYR A 68 -3.95 22.08 -15.37
CA TYR A 68 -3.97 21.32 -14.13
C TYR A 68 -4.44 22.22 -12.99
N TYR A 69 -5.65 22.00 -12.48
CA TYR A 69 -6.19 22.78 -11.35
C TYR A 69 -5.42 22.49 -10.05
N ASN A 70 -5.03 21.23 -9.85
CA ASN A 70 -4.10 20.78 -8.81
C ASN A 70 -3.47 19.46 -9.25
N PHE A 71 -2.52 18.95 -8.45
CA PHE A 71 -1.84 17.67 -8.70
C PHE A 71 -2.38 16.50 -7.86
N ASN A 72 -3.56 16.69 -7.25
CA ASN A 72 -4.22 15.69 -6.38
C ASN A 72 -5.23 14.83 -7.16
N TYR A 73 -4.99 14.62 -8.45
CA TYR A 73 -5.80 13.75 -9.30
C TYR A 73 -5.14 12.39 -9.49
N ASN A 74 -5.92 11.43 -9.95
CA ASN A 74 -5.43 10.11 -10.31
C ASN A 74 -5.99 9.66 -11.66
N ILE A 75 -5.27 8.75 -12.31
CA ILE A 75 -5.74 8.05 -13.51
C ILE A 75 -5.72 6.55 -13.25
N LYS A 76 -6.63 5.84 -13.93
CA LYS A 76 -6.75 4.39 -13.85
C LYS A 76 -5.65 3.71 -14.65
N ILE A 77 -5.00 2.73 -14.05
CA ILE A 77 -4.00 1.87 -14.67
C ILE A 77 -4.70 0.63 -15.22
N ILE A 78 -4.43 0.32 -16.50
CA ILE A 78 -5.03 -0.85 -17.18
C ILE A 78 -4.21 -2.12 -16.93
N ASN A 79 -2.93 -1.97 -16.58
CA ASN A 79 -2.00 -3.08 -16.43
C ASN A 79 -2.09 -3.69 -15.03
N LYS A 80 -2.13 -5.01 -14.96
CA LYS A 80 -2.07 -5.75 -13.69
C LYS A 80 -0.73 -5.45 -12.98
N PRO A 81 -0.71 -5.18 -11.67
CA PRO A 81 0.53 -5.05 -10.93
C PRO A 81 1.38 -6.32 -11.09
N SER A 82 2.71 -6.16 -11.04
CA SER A 82 3.65 -7.27 -11.24
C SER A 82 3.68 -8.28 -10.09
N TYR A 83 3.10 -7.94 -8.92
CA TYR A 83 3.08 -8.77 -7.73
C TYR A 83 1.74 -8.67 -6.98
N GLY A 84 1.47 -9.73 -6.22
CA GLY A 84 0.19 -10.02 -5.58
C GLY A 84 -0.57 -11.05 -6.41
N THR A 85 -1.11 -12.08 -5.74
CA THR A 85 -2.24 -12.79 -6.34
C THR A 85 -3.25 -11.72 -6.75
N PRO A 86 -3.91 -11.82 -7.91
CA PRO A 86 -5.17 -11.15 -8.09
C PRO A 86 -6.04 -11.74 -6.98
N THR A 87 -6.04 -11.11 -5.80
CA THR A 87 -7.17 -11.24 -4.91
C THR A 87 -8.34 -10.93 -5.82
N SER A 88 -9.32 -11.81 -5.86
CA SER A 88 -10.36 -11.92 -6.90
C SER A 88 -11.28 -10.69 -7.01
N LEU A 89 -10.84 -9.55 -6.51
CA LEU A 89 -11.44 -8.26 -6.61
C LEU A 89 -10.70 -7.53 -7.74
N ASP A 90 -11.42 -7.29 -8.84
CA ASP A 90 -11.09 -6.32 -9.89
C ASP A 90 -10.89 -4.92 -9.26
N THR A 91 -9.78 -4.70 -8.55
CA THR A 91 -9.49 -3.40 -7.96
C THR A 91 -8.81 -2.57 -9.03
N ASP A 92 -9.52 -1.53 -9.45
CA ASP A 92 -8.95 -0.47 -10.27
C ASP A 92 -7.71 0.08 -9.55
N TYR A 93 -6.56 0.02 -10.23
CA TYR A 93 -5.29 0.55 -9.73
C TYR A 93 -5.14 1.99 -10.20
N TYR A 94 -4.67 2.88 -9.33
CA TYR A 94 -4.60 4.31 -9.61
C TYR A 94 -3.19 4.83 -9.38
N LYS A 95 -2.81 5.85 -10.17
CA LYS A 95 -1.61 6.64 -9.94
C LYS A 95 -1.90 8.13 -10.07
N SER A 96 -1.17 8.93 -9.30
CA SER A 96 -1.13 10.39 -9.40
C SER A 96 0.22 10.83 -9.96
N PRO A 97 0.37 12.10 -10.41
CA PRO A 97 1.68 12.63 -10.78
C PRO A 97 2.74 12.47 -9.69
N LEU A 98 2.37 12.75 -8.43
CA LEU A 98 3.30 12.68 -7.30
C LEU A 98 3.75 11.25 -7.01
N THR A 99 2.82 10.29 -6.99
CA THR A 99 3.17 8.90 -6.72
C THR A 99 4.08 8.32 -7.80
N VAL A 100 3.90 8.72 -9.07
CA VAL A 100 4.74 8.29 -10.19
C VAL A 100 6.13 8.92 -10.11
N ALA A 101 6.23 10.18 -9.70
CA ALA A 101 7.52 10.85 -9.50
C ALA A 101 8.35 10.14 -8.42
N ILE A 102 7.73 9.79 -7.29
CA ILE A 102 8.40 9.07 -6.19
C ILE A 102 8.79 7.66 -6.62
N ASP A 103 7.90 6.95 -7.31
CA ASP A 103 8.14 5.60 -7.85
C ASP A 103 9.33 5.53 -8.81
N HIS A 104 9.52 6.58 -9.63
CA HIS A 104 10.67 6.70 -10.52
C HIS A 104 11.89 7.39 -9.86
N GLN A 105 11.86 7.59 -8.53
CA GLN A 105 12.89 8.29 -7.76
C GLN A 105 13.25 9.67 -8.33
N ARG A 106 12.27 10.33 -8.95
CA ARG A 106 12.36 11.71 -9.47
C ARG A 106 11.93 12.69 -8.41
N PHE A 107 12.70 12.74 -7.32
CA PHE A 107 12.42 13.60 -6.17
C PHE A 107 12.41 15.08 -6.55
N ASP A 108 13.22 15.49 -7.54
CA ASP A 108 13.20 16.84 -8.14
C ASP A 108 11.82 17.22 -8.70
N ILE A 109 11.12 16.26 -9.30
CA ILE A 109 9.76 16.45 -9.81
C ILE A 109 8.74 16.35 -8.67
N ALA A 110 8.94 15.42 -7.73
CA ALA A 110 8.04 15.25 -6.59
C ALA A 110 7.97 16.54 -5.73
N ASP A 111 9.13 17.13 -5.42
CA ASP A 111 9.25 18.41 -4.70
C ASP A 111 8.50 19.51 -5.44
N TYR A 112 8.74 19.65 -6.75
CA TYR A 112 8.04 20.62 -7.59
C TYR A 112 6.51 20.42 -7.57
N LEU A 113 6.04 19.17 -7.60
CA LEU A 113 4.61 18.88 -7.54
C LEU A 113 4.02 19.28 -6.17
N GLN A 114 4.72 18.99 -5.07
CA GLN A 114 4.30 19.36 -3.70
C GLN A 114 4.31 20.87 -3.48
N GLU A 115 5.34 21.58 -3.94
CA GLU A 115 5.42 23.04 -3.94
C GLU A 115 4.21 23.68 -4.64
N ASN A 116 3.62 22.98 -5.62
CA ASN A 116 2.42 23.40 -6.33
C ASN A 116 1.15 22.68 -5.84
N GLY A 117 1.13 22.20 -4.61
CA GLY A 117 -0.06 21.74 -3.90
C GLY A 117 -0.41 20.27 -4.07
N ALA A 118 0.47 19.43 -4.63
CA ALA A 118 0.34 17.98 -4.55
C ALA A 118 0.46 17.54 -3.09
N LYS A 119 -0.46 16.69 -2.64
CA LYS A 119 -0.48 16.13 -1.29
C LYS A 119 0.05 14.71 -1.36
N LEU A 120 1.06 14.43 -0.54
CA LEU A 120 1.69 13.12 -0.44
C LEU A 120 0.72 12.04 0.06
N PHE A 121 -0.14 12.42 1.00
CA PHE A 121 -1.14 11.55 1.61
C PHE A 121 -2.54 12.04 1.24
N THR A 122 -2.96 11.75 0.02
CA THR A 122 -4.37 11.82 -0.33
C THR A 122 -5.00 10.48 -0.02
N ASP A 123 -5.95 10.44 0.91
CA ASP A 123 -6.81 9.27 1.11
C ASP A 123 -7.55 8.95 -0.19
N TRP A 124 -7.03 8.00 -0.96
CA TRP A 124 -7.68 7.53 -2.17
C TRP A 124 -8.80 6.59 -1.77
N VAL A 125 -10.01 7.14 -1.67
CA VAL A 125 -11.20 6.31 -1.47
C VAL A 125 -11.53 5.63 -2.80
N ILE A 126 -10.96 4.45 -3.02
CA ILE A 126 -11.34 3.60 -4.15
C ILE A 126 -12.63 2.90 -3.77
N ARG A 127 -13.72 3.22 -4.48
CA ARG A 127 -14.97 2.49 -4.35
C ARG A 127 -14.81 1.15 -5.09
N SER A 128 -14.58 0.08 -4.35
CA SER A 128 -14.72 -1.27 -4.90
C SER A 128 -16.13 -1.45 -5.46
N ARG A 129 -16.27 -2.18 -6.59
CA ARG A 129 -17.58 -2.56 -7.16
C ARG A 129 -18.47 -3.30 -6.15
N SER A 130 -17.87 -3.95 -5.15
CA SER A 130 -18.60 -4.61 -4.07
C SER A 130 -19.19 -3.66 -3.03
N GLN A 131 -18.88 -2.35 -3.06
CA GLN A 131 -19.19 -1.30 -2.06
C GLN A 131 -18.81 -1.63 -0.60
N LYS A 132 -18.39 -2.86 -0.31
CA LYS A 132 -18.19 -3.39 1.04
C LYS A 132 -16.83 -2.98 1.61
N TYR A 133 -15.86 -2.67 0.75
CA TYR A 133 -14.52 -2.28 1.16
C TYR A 133 -14.08 -1.02 0.42
N LYS A 134 -13.77 0.04 1.18
CA LYS A 134 -12.96 1.17 0.71
C LYS A 134 -11.52 0.76 0.93
N THR A 135 -10.83 0.34 -0.12
CA THR A 135 -9.38 0.13 -0.05
C THR A 135 -8.72 1.48 -0.24
N HIS A 136 -8.00 1.93 0.78
CA HIS A 136 -7.11 3.08 0.69
C HIS A 136 -5.81 2.54 0.11
N ILE A 137 -5.58 2.73 -1.19
CA ILE A 137 -4.23 2.52 -1.74
C ILE A 137 -3.42 3.72 -1.29
N ASP A 138 -2.54 3.50 -0.32
CA ASP A 138 -1.57 4.50 0.09
C ASP A 138 -0.32 4.46 -0.80
N ILE A 139 0.53 5.48 -0.68
CA ILE A 139 1.79 5.56 -1.44
C ILE A 139 2.71 4.37 -1.15
N LEU A 140 2.68 3.78 0.05
CA LEU A 140 3.56 2.67 0.42
C LEU A 140 3.13 1.39 -0.31
N GLU A 141 1.83 1.10 -0.34
CA GLU A 141 1.26 0.01 -1.12
C GLU A 141 1.54 0.20 -2.61
N TYR A 142 1.37 1.42 -3.12
CA TYR A 142 1.69 1.74 -4.52
C TYR A 142 3.16 1.44 -4.86
N LEU A 143 4.08 1.91 -4.04
CA LEU A 143 5.52 1.70 -4.24
C LEU A 143 5.91 0.22 -4.10
N TYR A 144 5.32 -0.49 -3.14
CA TYR A 144 5.59 -1.91 -2.93
C TYR A 144 5.14 -2.74 -4.14
N ARG A 145 3.91 -2.55 -4.61
CA ARG A 145 3.37 -3.26 -5.79
C ARG A 145 4.17 -3.00 -7.07
N ASN A 146 4.81 -1.83 -7.16
CA ASN A 146 5.70 -1.45 -8.27
C ASN A 146 7.18 -1.82 -8.03
N LYS A 147 7.52 -2.47 -6.92
CA LYS A 147 8.91 -2.85 -6.53
C LYS A 147 9.86 -1.67 -6.36
N ASN A 148 9.32 -0.50 -6.01
CA ASN A 148 10.07 0.73 -5.77
C ASN A 148 9.96 1.22 -4.32
N LEU A 149 9.43 0.41 -3.41
CA LEU A 149 9.55 0.64 -1.96
C LEU A 149 10.96 0.22 -1.50
N ASN A 150 11.87 1.17 -1.40
CA ASN A 150 13.27 0.95 -1.03
C ASN A 150 13.78 2.10 -0.16
N ASP A 151 15.03 2.01 0.30
CA ASP A 151 15.62 3.00 1.22
C ASP A 151 15.55 4.44 0.68
N ASN A 152 15.72 4.66 -0.63
CA ASN A 152 15.65 5.99 -1.23
C ASN A 152 14.24 6.56 -1.17
N THR A 153 13.24 5.78 -1.60
CA THR A 153 11.85 6.25 -1.59
C THR A 153 11.33 6.41 -0.16
N LEU A 154 11.71 5.52 0.74
CA LEU A 154 11.37 5.62 2.15
C LEU A 154 12.04 6.81 2.85
N SER A 155 13.32 7.09 2.54
CA SER A 155 14.04 8.26 3.04
C SER A 155 13.39 9.55 2.57
N TYR A 156 12.99 9.62 1.30
CA TYR A 156 12.25 10.76 0.75
C TYR A 156 10.90 10.95 1.45
N LEU A 157 10.12 9.88 1.56
CA LEU A 157 8.83 9.93 2.28
C LEU A 157 9.02 10.37 3.74
N TYR A 158 10.13 9.99 4.37
CA TYR A 158 10.46 10.39 5.73
C TYR A 158 10.86 11.87 5.84
N SER A 159 11.68 12.40 4.92
CA SER A 159 12.07 13.81 4.94
C SER A 159 10.86 14.73 4.74
N GLU A 160 9.97 14.37 3.81
CA GLU A 160 8.73 15.12 3.55
C GLU A 160 7.77 15.08 4.74
N GLN A 161 7.76 13.97 5.47
CA GLN A 161 6.91 13.79 6.65
C GLN A 161 7.29 14.68 7.82
N SER A 162 8.58 14.94 8.06
CA SER A 162 9.05 15.75 9.19
C SER A 162 8.39 17.13 9.31
N HIS A 163 7.79 17.61 8.21
CA HIS A 163 7.09 18.87 8.11
C HIS A 163 5.58 18.82 8.45
N THR A 164 4.96 17.63 8.64
CA THR A 164 3.49 17.48 8.61
C THR A 164 2.80 16.90 9.87
N ASN A 165 3.52 16.51 10.93
CA ASN A 165 2.99 16.04 12.23
C ASN A 165 1.93 14.90 12.26
N ASN A 166 1.50 14.32 11.13
CA ASN A 166 0.32 13.43 11.06
C ASN A 166 0.66 11.94 10.77
N ILE A 167 1.80 11.46 11.29
CA ILE A 167 2.60 10.37 10.67
C ILE A 167 2.27 8.95 11.18
N TYR A 168 1.84 8.80 12.43
CA TYR A 168 1.83 7.47 13.05
C TYR A 168 0.72 6.54 12.54
N SER A 169 -0.43 7.07 12.11
CA SER A 169 -1.58 6.25 11.71
C SER A 169 -1.37 5.52 10.39
N LEU A 170 -0.78 6.18 9.38
CA LEU A 170 -0.62 5.62 8.04
C LEU A 170 0.35 4.43 8.02
N LYS A 171 1.46 4.54 8.77
CA LYS A 171 2.49 3.50 8.86
C LYS A 171 1.98 2.22 9.50
N ILE A 172 1.13 2.35 10.53
CA ILE A 172 0.55 1.20 11.24
C ILE A 172 -0.40 0.46 10.32
N ASN A 173 -1.26 1.18 9.60
CA ASN A 173 -2.26 0.58 8.73
C ASN A 173 -1.62 -0.19 7.57
N ALA A 174 -0.53 0.34 6.98
CA ALA A 174 0.20 -0.35 5.92
C ALA A 174 0.82 -1.68 6.39
N VAL A 175 1.46 -1.69 7.56
CA VAL A 175 1.99 -2.93 8.15
C VAL A 175 0.85 -3.90 8.43
N GLU A 176 -0.23 -3.44 9.08
CA GLU A 176 -1.37 -4.28 9.42
C GLU A 176 -2.03 -4.93 8.19
N GLU A 177 -2.19 -4.18 7.09
CA GLU A 177 -2.71 -4.70 5.83
C GLU A 177 -1.75 -5.70 5.19
N ALA A 178 -0.45 -5.40 5.14
CA ALA A 178 0.55 -6.32 4.61
C ALA A 178 0.57 -7.66 5.37
N ILE A 179 0.49 -7.63 6.70
CA ILE A 179 0.40 -8.85 7.53
C ILE A 179 -0.87 -9.64 7.21
N ARG A 180 -2.00 -8.93 7.06
CA ARG A 180 -3.31 -9.53 6.75
C ARG A 180 -3.34 -10.21 5.38
N LEU A 181 -2.65 -9.63 4.40
CA LEU A 181 -2.54 -10.13 3.02
C LEU A 181 -1.44 -11.17 2.81
N ASP A 182 -0.75 -11.60 3.89
CA ASP A 182 0.41 -12.51 3.82
C ASP A 182 1.61 -11.91 3.05
N GLU A 183 1.67 -10.58 2.91
CA GLU A 183 2.74 -9.82 2.25
C GLU A 183 3.89 -9.52 3.21
N THR A 184 4.48 -10.58 3.76
CA THR A 184 5.47 -10.50 4.84
C THR A 184 6.70 -9.64 4.50
N ASP A 185 7.18 -9.68 3.25
CA ASP A 185 8.35 -8.90 2.84
C ASP A 185 8.07 -7.38 2.85
N MET A 186 6.86 -6.97 2.48
CA MET A 186 6.43 -5.57 2.61
C MET A 186 6.41 -5.14 4.08
N ALA A 187 5.78 -5.94 4.94
CA ALA A 187 5.64 -5.64 6.35
C ALA A 187 7.02 -5.47 7.01
N LYS A 188 7.97 -6.37 6.72
CA LYS A 188 9.36 -6.29 7.18
C LYS A 188 10.05 -5.02 6.70
N ALA A 189 9.99 -4.73 5.40
CA ALA A 189 10.64 -3.54 4.82
C ALA A 189 10.15 -2.25 5.50
N VAL A 190 8.84 -2.14 5.74
CA VAL A 190 8.25 -0.98 6.42
C VAL A 190 8.68 -0.92 7.90
N ILE A 191 8.66 -2.05 8.62
CA ILE A 191 9.06 -2.11 10.04
C ILE A 191 10.53 -1.72 10.21
N GLU A 192 11.42 -2.29 9.40
CA GLU A 192 12.86 -2.09 9.50
C GLU A 192 13.25 -0.67 9.14
N THR A 193 12.74 -0.15 8.03
CA THR A 193 13.10 1.17 7.55
C THR A 193 12.64 2.28 8.48
N PHE A 194 11.46 2.13 9.09
CA PHE A 194 10.92 3.12 10.01
C PHE A 194 11.22 2.79 11.48
N HIS A 195 12.01 1.75 11.76
CA HIS A 195 12.32 1.25 13.10
C HIS A 195 11.06 1.15 13.99
N LEU A 196 9.97 0.60 13.43
CA LEU A 196 8.69 0.55 14.13
C LEU A 196 8.74 -0.51 15.24
N PRO A 197 8.29 -0.20 16.47
CA PRO A 197 8.18 -1.21 17.50
C PRO A 197 7.09 -2.22 17.13
N ILE A 198 7.38 -3.51 17.31
CA ILE A 198 6.40 -4.58 17.11
C ILE A 198 5.24 -4.41 18.07
N LYS A 199 4.02 -4.45 17.52
CA LYS A 199 2.80 -4.18 18.27
C LYS A 199 2.03 -5.45 18.58
N LYS A 200 1.39 -5.49 19.74
CA LYS A 200 0.44 -6.55 20.13
C LYS A 200 -0.61 -6.84 19.05
N ASN A 201 -1.17 -5.80 18.42
CA ASN A 201 -2.19 -5.97 17.38
C ASN A 201 -1.67 -6.71 16.13
N TRP A 202 -0.38 -6.57 15.80
CA TRP A 202 0.21 -7.24 14.64
C TRP A 202 0.27 -8.76 14.81
N TYR A 203 0.55 -9.23 16.03
CA TYR A 203 0.41 -10.64 16.38
C TYR A 203 -1.03 -11.14 16.22
N CYS A 204 -2.01 -10.36 16.68
CA CYS A 204 -3.43 -10.70 16.50
C CYS A 204 -3.78 -10.84 15.02
N ILE A 205 -3.33 -9.92 14.17
CA ILE A 205 -3.57 -9.97 12.73
C ILE A 205 -2.89 -11.19 12.10
N ALA A 206 -1.63 -11.45 12.41
CA ALA A 206 -0.90 -12.61 11.89
C ALA A 206 -1.56 -13.94 12.27
N LEU A 207 -2.02 -14.06 13.52
CA LEU A 207 -2.77 -15.25 13.99
C LEU A 207 -4.11 -15.41 13.25
N LYS A 208 -4.82 -14.30 13.00
CA LYS A 208 -6.11 -14.32 12.28
C LYS A 208 -5.96 -14.60 10.79
N SER A 209 -4.87 -14.14 10.15
CA SER A 209 -4.60 -14.36 8.73
C SER A 209 -3.86 -15.68 8.45
N GLY A 210 -3.33 -16.34 9.48
CA GLY A 210 -2.52 -17.54 9.30
C GLY A 210 -1.13 -17.24 8.72
N ASN A 211 -0.59 -16.04 8.96
CA ASN A 211 0.71 -15.62 8.44
C ASN A 211 1.83 -16.06 9.40
N SER A 212 2.31 -17.30 9.25
CA SER A 212 3.39 -17.86 10.08
C SER A 212 4.74 -17.19 9.86
N THR A 213 5.06 -16.80 8.63
CA THR A 213 6.34 -16.15 8.30
C THR A 213 6.48 -14.82 9.06
N MET A 214 5.40 -14.04 9.11
CA MET A 214 5.38 -12.81 9.88
C MET A 214 5.37 -13.07 11.39
N MET A 215 4.64 -14.10 11.84
CA MET A 215 4.63 -14.51 13.26
C MET A 215 6.05 -14.85 13.74
N GLU A 216 6.80 -15.62 12.95
CA GLU A 216 8.20 -15.94 13.21
C GLU A 216 9.08 -14.69 13.25
N TYR A 217 9.02 -13.86 12.20
CA TYR A 217 9.77 -12.61 12.15
C TYR A 217 9.54 -11.72 13.38
N MET A 218 8.27 -11.55 13.76
CA MET A 218 7.94 -10.72 14.92
C MET A 218 8.44 -11.33 16.22
N LEU A 219 8.43 -12.65 16.40
CA LEU A 219 8.99 -13.27 17.61
C LEU A 219 10.51 -13.09 17.72
N GLU A 220 11.21 -13.11 16.58
CA GLU A 220 12.67 -12.98 16.52
C GLU A 220 13.16 -11.54 16.71
N ASN A 221 12.35 -10.55 16.32
CA ASN A 221 12.74 -9.15 16.28
C ASN A 221 12.04 -8.29 17.34
N ASP A 222 11.19 -8.86 18.19
CA ASP A 222 10.56 -8.13 19.27
C ASP A 222 11.60 -7.84 20.37
N PRO A 223 11.86 -6.57 20.72
CA PRO A 223 12.84 -6.24 21.76
C PRO A 223 12.36 -6.60 23.18
N ARG A 224 11.09 -6.99 23.35
CA ARG A 224 10.53 -7.37 24.64
C ARG A 224 10.98 -8.77 25.03
N ASP A 225 10.94 -9.03 26.33
CA ASP A 225 11.23 -10.36 26.86
C ASP A 225 10.21 -11.40 26.34
N ILE A 226 10.69 -12.60 26.03
CA ILE A 226 9.86 -13.64 25.41
C ILE A 226 8.67 -14.05 26.29
N ASP A 227 8.81 -14.04 27.61
CA ASP A 227 7.71 -14.37 28.52
C ASP A 227 6.64 -13.28 28.50
N GLN A 228 7.04 -12.02 28.33
CA GLN A 228 6.09 -10.92 28.13
C GLN A 228 5.32 -11.07 26.81
N VAL A 229 6.01 -11.43 25.73
CA VAL A 229 5.38 -11.67 24.43
C VAL A 229 4.43 -12.85 24.49
N ILE A 230 4.83 -13.97 25.11
CA ILE A 230 3.96 -15.14 25.33
C ILE A 230 2.73 -14.78 26.17
N SER A 231 2.89 -14.00 27.23
CA SER A 231 1.77 -13.52 28.05
C SER A 231 0.77 -12.70 27.23
N GLN A 232 1.25 -11.82 26.33
CA GLN A 232 0.37 -11.07 25.43
C GLN A 232 -0.31 -11.95 24.38
N LEU A 233 0.40 -12.92 23.81
CA LEU A 233 -0.17 -13.89 22.88
C LEU A 233 -1.23 -14.74 23.56
N ASN A 234 -1.04 -15.10 24.83
CA ASN A 234 -2.04 -15.78 25.64
C ASN A 234 -3.31 -14.94 25.75
N GLU A 235 -3.18 -13.66 26.09
CA GLU A 235 -4.31 -12.73 26.16
C GLU A 235 -5.07 -12.61 24.82
N ILE A 236 -4.33 -12.45 23.71
CA ILE A 236 -4.91 -12.41 22.36
C ILE A 236 -5.68 -13.70 22.08
N ILE A 237 -5.04 -14.86 22.32
CA ILE A 237 -5.64 -16.15 22.04
C ILE A 237 -6.94 -16.31 22.82
N TYR A 238 -6.96 -15.98 24.12
CA TYR A 238 -8.16 -16.08 24.95
C TYR A 238 -9.28 -15.14 24.51
N ASN A 239 -8.96 -13.88 24.20
CA ASN A 239 -9.97 -12.85 23.98
C ASN A 239 -10.48 -12.76 22.53
N GLU A 240 -9.69 -13.21 21.55
CA GLU A 240 -10.03 -13.05 20.13
C GLU A 240 -10.71 -14.29 19.56
N ASN A 241 -11.68 -14.09 18.66
CA ASN A 241 -12.28 -15.17 17.87
C ASN A 241 -11.34 -15.59 16.72
N LEU A 242 -10.37 -16.43 17.05
CA LEU A 242 -9.42 -16.97 16.08
C LEU A 242 -10.04 -18.13 15.30
N ASN A 243 -9.90 -18.10 13.97
CA ASN A 243 -10.20 -19.24 13.14
C ASN A 243 -9.18 -20.35 13.41
N LYS A 244 -9.64 -21.58 13.68
CA LYS A 244 -8.76 -22.72 14.03
C LYS A 244 -7.71 -23.02 12.95
N GLU A 245 -8.11 -22.98 11.68
CA GLU A 245 -7.21 -23.27 10.56
C GLU A 245 -6.14 -22.19 10.42
N ALA A 246 -6.55 -20.92 10.45
CA ALA A 246 -5.63 -19.78 10.44
C ALA A 246 -4.65 -19.84 11.64
N PHE A 247 -5.15 -20.13 12.83
CA PHE A 247 -4.31 -20.28 14.02
C PHE A 247 -3.27 -21.41 13.85
N ILE A 248 -3.69 -22.58 13.38
CA ILE A 248 -2.78 -23.70 13.14
C ILE A 248 -1.69 -23.25 12.16
N LYS A 249 -2.07 -22.69 11.01
CA LYS A 249 -1.14 -22.17 10.00
C LYS A 249 -0.17 -21.15 10.59
N ALA A 250 -0.65 -20.15 11.33
CA ALA A 250 0.19 -19.13 11.95
C ALA A 250 1.21 -19.70 12.96
N THR A 251 0.92 -20.85 13.57
CA THR A 251 1.84 -21.53 14.51
C THR A 251 2.78 -22.55 13.86
N GLU A 252 2.83 -22.63 12.54
CA GLU A 252 3.83 -23.40 11.79
C GLU A 252 5.16 -22.64 11.70
N ILE A 253 5.68 -22.22 12.85
CA ILE A 253 6.96 -21.50 13.00
C ILE A 253 8.10 -22.48 13.29
N LYS A 254 9.36 -22.11 12.97
CA LYS A 254 10.52 -23.01 13.16
C LYS A 254 10.83 -23.25 14.63
N ASN A 255 10.59 -22.25 15.49
CA ASN A 255 10.76 -22.41 16.93
C ASN A 255 9.68 -23.33 17.51
N LYS A 256 10.03 -24.61 17.64
CA LYS A 256 9.12 -25.68 18.09
C LYS A 256 8.61 -25.46 19.50
N ASP A 257 9.43 -24.92 20.40
CA ASP A 257 9.04 -24.71 21.80
C ASP A 257 7.95 -23.65 21.89
N ILE A 258 8.12 -22.52 21.22
CA ILE A 258 7.09 -21.46 21.15
C ILE A 258 5.84 -22.01 20.46
N ALA A 259 5.98 -22.72 19.33
CA ALA A 259 4.84 -23.32 18.62
C ALA A 259 4.04 -24.26 19.55
N THR A 260 4.73 -25.10 20.33
CA THR A 260 4.10 -25.98 21.31
C THR A 260 3.39 -25.21 22.41
N VAL A 261 4.00 -24.16 22.96
CA VAL A 261 3.37 -23.29 23.99
C VAL A 261 2.09 -22.65 23.44
N LEU A 262 2.13 -22.05 22.26
CA LEU A 262 0.95 -21.41 21.65
C LEU A 262 -0.18 -22.42 21.39
N ARG A 263 0.15 -23.62 20.89
CA ARG A 263 -0.84 -24.68 20.66
C ARG A 263 -1.47 -25.19 21.95
N ARG A 264 -0.70 -25.29 23.04
CA ARG A 264 -1.23 -25.65 24.38
C ARG A 264 -2.19 -24.59 24.90
N ILE A 265 -1.84 -23.31 24.78
CA ILE A 265 -2.70 -22.19 25.16
C ILE A 265 -4.04 -22.26 24.39
N TYR A 266 -3.99 -22.44 23.08
CA TYR A 266 -5.20 -22.54 22.25
C TYR A 266 -6.06 -23.77 22.59
N ALA A 267 -5.44 -24.91 22.88
CA ALA A 267 -6.16 -26.10 23.34
C ALA A 267 -6.87 -25.86 24.68
N ALA A 268 -6.20 -25.21 25.64
CA ALA A 268 -6.77 -24.86 26.94
C ALA A 268 -7.99 -23.93 26.82
N LYS A 269 -7.92 -22.92 25.94
CA LYS A 269 -9.08 -22.07 25.62
C LYS A 269 -10.28 -22.87 25.13
N ASN A 270 -10.08 -23.75 24.15
CA ASN A 270 -11.17 -24.55 23.58
C ASN A 270 -11.78 -25.50 24.60
N PHE A 271 -10.95 -26.09 25.47
CA PHE A 271 -11.44 -26.92 26.57
C PHE A 271 -12.34 -26.13 27.53
N ASN A 272 -11.89 -24.94 27.97
CA ASN A 272 -12.68 -24.07 28.85
C ASN A 272 -14.02 -23.65 28.21
N TYR A 273 -14.02 -23.36 26.91
CA TYR A 273 -15.25 -23.06 26.18
C TYR A 273 -16.23 -24.24 26.18
N VAL A 274 -15.75 -25.47 25.98
CA VAL A 274 -16.61 -26.68 26.04
C VAL A 274 -17.18 -26.89 27.44
N VAL A 275 -16.36 -26.75 28.48
CA VAL A 275 -16.78 -26.92 29.88
C VAL A 275 -17.85 -25.89 30.27
N ASN A 276 -17.67 -24.62 29.89
CA ASN A 276 -18.64 -23.57 30.18
C ASN A 276 -19.98 -23.83 29.48
N ASN A 277 -19.97 -24.23 28.21
CA ASN A 277 -21.20 -24.57 27.48
C ASN A 277 -21.95 -25.77 28.07
N ILE A 278 -21.23 -26.78 28.58
CA ILE A 278 -21.84 -27.91 29.28
C ILE A 278 -22.48 -27.43 30.58
N SER A 279 -21.77 -26.60 31.35
CA SER A 279 -22.24 -26.07 32.62
C SER A 279 -23.51 -25.23 32.46
N GLU A 280 -23.56 -24.36 31.45
CA GLU A 280 -24.76 -23.57 31.13
C GLU A 280 -25.94 -24.44 30.73
N LYS A 281 -25.72 -25.49 29.95
CA LYS A 281 -26.78 -26.45 29.58
C LYS A 281 -27.31 -27.21 30.78
N LEU A 282 -26.45 -27.62 31.71
CA LEU A 282 -26.87 -28.30 32.94
C LEU A 282 -27.72 -27.38 33.83
N ILE A 283 -27.32 -26.12 34.00
CA ILE A 283 -28.09 -25.12 34.75
C ILE A 283 -29.48 -24.92 34.14
N ASN A 284 -29.57 -24.81 32.82
CA ASN A 284 -30.86 -24.62 32.13
C ASN A 284 -31.78 -25.84 32.18
N LEU A 285 -31.26 -27.02 32.50
CA LEU A 285 -32.05 -28.25 32.62
C LEU A 285 -32.73 -28.39 34.00
N ASN A 286 -32.57 -27.44 34.93
CA ASN A 286 -33.11 -27.50 36.30
C ASN A 286 -32.82 -28.86 36.99
N ILE A 287 -31.61 -29.37 36.83
CA ILE A 287 -31.06 -30.46 37.65
C ILE A 287 -30.31 -29.84 38.83
#